data_AF-A0A815Z0I4-F1
#
_entry.id   AF-A0A815Z0I4-F1
#
_cell.length_a   1.000
_cell.length_b   1.000
_cell.length_c   1.000
_cell.angle_alpha   90.00
_cell.angle_beta   90.00
_cell.angle_gamma   90.00
#
_symmetry.space_group_name_H-M   'P 1'
#
loop_
_entity.id
_entity.type
_entity.pdbx_description
1 polymer ?
#
loop_
_entity_poly.entity_id
_entity_poly.type
_entity_poly.pdbx_seq_one_letter_code
_entity_poly.pdbx_strand_id
1 'polypeptide(L)'
;MSSTSGIHLEFQYDDDIRGLVLTTTSDGINEAARDQVSRQQLLRVFVKFIKEDHCSMKLLPPIHVDVICDGCNRSPIIGVRYKCLECFDYALCESCADRQLIHTHHVMAKI
;
A
#
# COMPACT_ATOMS: atom_id res chain seq x y z
N MET A 1 -22.72 14.99 9.26
CA MET A 1 -22.62 13.64 8.64
C MET A 1 -21.51 12.93 9.37
N SER A 2 -21.86 11.99 10.25
CA SER A 2 -20.97 11.39 11.24
C SER A 2 -20.12 10.30 10.59
N SER A 3 -18.82 10.54 10.39
CA SER A 3 -17.89 9.52 9.92
C SER A 3 -17.52 8.61 11.10
N THR A 4 -18.21 7.49 11.26
CA THR A 4 -17.79 6.44 12.21
C THR A 4 -16.70 5.59 11.56
N SER A 5 -15.46 5.83 11.97
CA SER A 5 -14.32 4.95 11.67
C SER A 5 -14.55 3.61 12.38
N GLY A 6 -14.79 2.55 11.61
CA GLY A 6 -15.00 1.20 12.15
C GLY A 6 -13.67 0.45 12.27
N ILE A 7 -13.50 -0.30 13.36
CA ILE A 7 -12.34 -1.19 13.53
C ILE A 7 -12.68 -2.51 12.81
N HIS A 8 -11.96 -2.82 11.74
CA HIS A 8 -12.11 -4.09 11.03
C HIS A 8 -11.30 -5.18 11.77
N LEU A 9 -11.99 -6.12 12.42
CA LEU A 9 -11.37 -7.25 13.11
C LEU A 9 -11.47 -8.50 12.24
N GLU A 10 -10.32 -9.07 11.88
CA GLU A 10 -10.23 -10.30 11.11
C GLU A 10 -9.88 -11.45 12.06
N PHE A 11 -10.81 -12.40 12.22
CA PHE A 11 -10.63 -13.58 13.06
C PHE A 11 -10.22 -14.76 12.19
N GLN A 12 -9.01 -15.26 12.40
CA GLN A 12 -8.55 -16.49 11.77
C GLN A 12 -8.50 -17.59 12.83
N TYR A 13 -9.29 -18.65 12.61
CA TYR A 13 -9.24 -19.86 13.41
C TYR A 13 -8.32 -20.86 12.69
N ASP A 14 -7.36 -21.43 13.41
CA ASP A 14 -6.45 -22.46 12.88
C ASP A 14 -6.87 -23.79 13.46
N ASP A 15 -7.31 -24.70 12.59
CA ASP A 15 -7.49 -26.14 12.85
C ASP A 15 -7.79 -26.82 11.50
N ASP A 16 -6.87 -26.76 10.51
CA ASP A 16 -6.92 -27.48 9.21
C ASP A 16 -8.19 -27.37 8.34
N ILE A 17 -9.21 -26.59 8.72
CA ILE A 17 -10.47 -26.43 7.98
C ILE A 17 -10.80 -24.95 7.83
N ARG A 18 -10.89 -24.53 6.56
CA ARG A 18 -11.29 -23.19 6.13
C ARG A 18 -12.66 -22.81 6.69
N GLY A 19 -12.70 -21.78 7.51
CA GLY A 19 -13.92 -21.15 8.00
C GLY A 19 -13.64 -19.72 8.45
N LEU A 20 -13.52 -18.80 7.49
CA LEU A 20 -13.31 -17.37 7.75
C LEU A 20 -14.64 -16.74 8.20
N VAL A 21 -14.69 -16.21 9.43
CA VAL A 21 -15.80 -15.38 9.90
C VAL A 21 -15.33 -13.92 9.95
N LEU A 22 -15.70 -13.16 8.94
CA LEU A 22 -15.53 -11.71 8.92
C LEU A 22 -16.73 -11.09 9.66
N THR A 23 -16.49 -10.52 10.85
CA THR A 23 -17.50 -9.71 11.52
C THR A 23 -16.86 -8.41 12.01
N THR A 24 -17.44 -7.29 11.56
CA THR A 24 -17.06 -5.94 11.94
C THR A 24 -17.86 -5.43 13.14
N THR A 25 -18.64 -6.29 13.79
CA THR A 25 -19.54 -5.91 14.88
C THR A 25 -19.33 -6.77 16.12
N SER A 26 -19.52 -6.15 17.29
CA SER A 26 -19.48 -6.82 18.60
C SER A 26 -20.44 -8.00 18.71
N ASP A 27 -21.54 -7.97 17.96
CA ASP A 27 -22.58 -9.00 18.02
C ASP A 27 -22.14 -10.29 17.35
N GLY A 28 -21.51 -10.22 16.16
CA GLY A 28 -20.97 -11.41 15.51
C GLY A 28 -19.82 -12.07 16.28
N ILE A 29 -19.04 -11.28 17.03
CA ILE A 29 -17.99 -11.81 17.93
C ILE A 29 -18.63 -12.57 19.09
N ASN A 30 -19.69 -12.02 19.69
CA ASN A 30 -20.40 -12.64 20.79
C ASN A 30 -21.07 -13.97 20.40
N GLU A 31 -21.62 -14.05 19.19
CA GLU A 31 -22.22 -15.29 18.68
C GLU A 31 -21.18 -16.39 18.44
N ALA A 32 -20.05 -16.07 17.82
CA ALA A 32 -18.95 -17.01 17.64
C ALA A 32 -18.40 -17.55 18.98
N ALA A 33 -18.25 -16.66 19.98
CA ALA A 33 -17.82 -17.04 21.31
C ALA A 33 -18.83 -17.98 22.00
N ARG A 34 -20.14 -17.76 21.85
CA ARG A 34 -21.17 -18.64 22.44
C ARG A 34 -21.14 -20.05 21.85
N ASP A 35 -21.01 -20.19 20.53
CA ASP A 35 -20.97 -21.50 19.87
C ASP A 35 -19.74 -22.32 20.32
N GLN A 36 -18.57 -21.68 20.46
CA GLN A 36 -17.35 -22.37 20.90
C GLN A 36 -17.33 -22.70 22.40
N VAL A 37 -17.89 -21.83 23.26
CA VAL A 37 -18.06 -22.13 24.70
C VAL A 37 -18.99 -23.33 24.90
N SER A 38 -20.04 -23.47 24.07
CA SER A 38 -20.94 -24.63 24.14
C SER A 38 -20.24 -25.96 23.84
N ARG A 39 -19.16 -25.91 23.03
CA ARG A 39 -18.35 -27.07 22.64
C ARG A 39 -17.15 -27.31 23.57
N GLN A 40 -16.99 -26.52 24.63
CA GLN A 40 -15.88 -26.56 25.59
C GLN A 40 -14.49 -26.48 24.93
N GLN A 41 -14.37 -25.73 23.85
CA GLN A 41 -13.11 -25.54 23.15
C GLN A 41 -12.47 -24.21 23.54
N LEU A 42 -11.13 -24.18 23.59
CA LEU A 42 -10.36 -22.98 23.86
C LEU A 42 -10.33 -22.08 22.62
N LEU A 43 -10.91 -20.89 22.72
CA LEU A 43 -10.80 -19.87 21.68
C LEU A 43 -9.52 -19.06 21.87
N ARG A 44 -8.64 -19.03 20.86
CA ARG A 44 -7.52 -18.08 20.79
C ARG A 44 -7.90 -16.91 19.89
N VAL A 45 -7.94 -15.72 20.46
CA VAL A 45 -8.21 -14.49 19.72
C VAL A 45 -6.91 -13.77 19.44
N PHE A 46 -6.57 -13.62 18.16
CA PHE A 46 -5.45 -12.80 17.72
C PHE A 46 -5.97 -11.45 17.24
N VAL A 47 -5.64 -10.39 17.96
CA VAL A 47 -5.96 -9.02 17.55
C VAL A 47 -4.77 -8.47 16.77
N LYS A 48 -4.92 -8.39 15.45
CA LYS A 48 -3.96 -7.70 14.60
C LYS A 48 -4.49 -6.30 14.31
N PHE A 49 -3.74 -5.28 14.71
CA PHE A 49 -4.02 -3.92 14.26
C PHE A 49 -3.63 -3.81 12.79
N ILE A 50 -4.62 -3.88 11.91
CA ILE A 50 -4.44 -3.47 10.52
C ILE A 50 -4.35 -1.95 10.57
N LYS A 51 -3.19 -1.40 10.23
CA LYS A 51 -3.17 0.01 9.79
C LYS A 51 -4.04 0.04 8.55
N GLU A 52 -5.20 0.69 8.65
CA GLU A 52 -5.89 1.11 7.45
C GLU A 52 -4.94 2.06 6.74
N ASP A 53 -4.21 1.54 5.75
CA ASP A 53 -3.72 2.39 4.68
C ASP A 53 -4.99 2.94 4.02
N HIS A 54 -5.42 4.10 4.49
CA HIS A 54 -6.66 4.75 4.11
C HIS A 54 -6.73 4.81 2.59
N CYS A 55 -7.57 3.93 2.03
CA CYS A 55 -7.82 3.75 0.61
C CYS A 55 -6.54 3.57 -0.24
N SER A 56 -6.40 2.40 -0.86
CA SER A 56 -5.80 2.35 -2.21
C SER A 56 -6.70 3.11 -3.20
N MET A 57 -6.89 4.41 -2.97
CA MET A 57 -6.94 5.35 -4.07
C MET A 57 -5.63 5.06 -4.79
N LYS A 58 -5.68 4.36 -5.94
CA LYS A 58 -4.61 4.49 -6.91
C LYS A 58 -4.56 5.98 -7.24
N LEU A 59 -3.77 6.74 -6.47
CA LEU A 59 -3.39 8.09 -6.81
C LEU A 59 -2.85 7.97 -8.22
N LEU A 60 -3.45 8.72 -9.15
CA LEU A 60 -2.91 8.75 -10.50
C LEU A 60 -1.42 9.11 -10.36
N PRO A 61 -0.54 8.41 -11.10
CA PRO A 61 0.88 8.68 -11.01
C PRO A 61 1.12 10.17 -11.28
N PRO A 62 2.01 10.82 -10.51
CA PRO A 62 2.31 12.23 -10.70
C PRO A 62 2.72 12.50 -12.15
N ILE A 63 2.24 13.60 -12.72
CA ILE A 63 2.53 14.00 -14.10
C ILE A 63 3.38 15.26 -14.06
N HIS A 64 4.57 15.21 -14.64
CA HIS A 64 5.48 16.34 -14.75
C HIS A 64 5.37 16.94 -16.16
N VAL A 65 4.39 17.85 -16.33
CA VAL A 65 3.85 18.29 -17.63
C VAL A 65 4.85 19.00 -18.56
N ASP A 66 5.98 19.50 -18.03
CA ASP A 66 7.00 20.23 -18.79
C ASP A 66 8.40 19.61 -18.67
N VAL A 67 8.46 18.33 -18.34
CA VAL A 67 9.72 17.62 -18.13
C VAL A 67 9.89 16.54 -19.18
N ILE A 68 10.99 16.63 -19.92
CA ILE A 68 11.41 15.64 -20.89
C ILE A 68 12.46 14.74 -20.22
N CYS A 69 12.35 13.43 -20.42
CA CYS A 69 13.41 12.51 -20.02
C CYS A 69 14.59 12.61 -21.01
N ASP A 70 15.78 12.98 -20.55
CA ASP A 70 17.00 13.07 -21.39
C ASP A 70 17.48 11.71 -21.90
N GLY A 71 17.09 10.62 -21.24
CA GLY A 71 17.50 9.26 -21.62
C GLY A 71 16.63 8.60 -22.69
N CYS A 72 15.40 9.07 -22.90
CA CYS A 72 14.48 8.47 -23.89
C CYS A 72 13.54 9.45 -24.59
N ASN A 73 13.72 10.75 -24.37
CA ASN A 73 12.94 11.86 -24.94
C ASN A 73 11.43 11.80 -24.68
N ARG A 74 10.98 10.99 -23.69
CA ARG A 74 9.57 10.93 -23.31
C ARG A 74 9.17 12.21 -22.57
N SER A 75 8.04 12.79 -22.97
CA SER A 75 7.37 13.91 -22.32
C SER A 75 5.85 13.75 -22.39
N PRO A 76 5.09 14.04 -21.32
CA PRO A 76 5.58 14.34 -19.97
C PRO A 76 6.11 13.09 -19.24
N ILE A 77 6.97 13.27 -18.24
CA ILE A 77 7.32 12.16 -17.33
C ILE A 77 6.09 11.84 -16.45
N ILE A 78 5.64 10.59 -16.52
CA ILE A 78 4.52 10.05 -15.72
C ILE A 78 5.10 9.10 -14.69
N GLY A 79 4.74 9.29 -13.43
CA GLY A 79 5.31 8.58 -12.29
C GLY A 79 6.54 9.30 -11.76
N VAL A 80 7.49 8.52 -11.23
CA VAL A 80 8.68 9.07 -10.58
C VAL A 80 9.58 9.82 -11.56
N ARG A 81 9.98 11.04 -11.19
CA ARG A 81 11.01 11.83 -11.89
C ARG A 81 12.32 11.78 -11.11
N TYR A 82 13.43 11.56 -11.82
CA TYR A 82 14.77 11.70 -11.27
C TYR A 82 15.41 12.97 -11.81
N LYS A 83 15.82 13.90 -10.95
CA LYS A 83 16.54 15.12 -11.34
C LYS A 83 17.99 15.01 -10.90
N CYS A 84 18.92 15.32 -11.79
CA CYS A 84 20.33 15.45 -11.42
C CYS A 84 20.52 16.63 -10.45
N LEU A 85 21.29 16.43 -9.38
CA LEU A 85 21.60 17.50 -8.42
C LEU A 85 22.71 18.44 -8.89
N GLU A 86 23.54 17.99 -9.83
CA GLU A 86 24.69 18.75 -10.35
C GLU A 86 24.39 19.45 -11.68
N CYS A 87 23.59 18.84 -12.57
CA CYS A 87 23.20 19.43 -13.84
C CYS A 87 21.96 20.33 -13.72
N PHE A 88 21.95 21.41 -14.49
CA PHE A 88 20.89 22.43 -14.44
C PHE A 88 19.50 21.89 -14.84
N ASP A 89 19.42 21.13 -15.93
CA ASP A 89 18.16 20.67 -16.50
C ASP A 89 18.21 19.21 -16.98
N TYR A 90 18.87 18.35 -16.21
CA TYR A 90 18.95 16.92 -16.53
C TYR A 90 17.92 16.12 -15.72
N ALA A 91 16.99 15.45 -16.41
CA ALA A 91 15.93 14.66 -15.83
C ALA A 91 15.78 13.28 -16.51
N LEU A 92 15.54 12.25 -15.70
CA LEU A 92 15.25 10.90 -16.16
C LEU A 92 13.90 10.42 -15.64
N CYS A 93 13.19 9.63 -16.44
CA CYS A 93 12.08 8.81 -15.93
C CYS A 93 12.63 7.58 -15.19
N GLU A 94 11.79 6.94 -14.38
CA GLU A 94 12.13 5.75 -13.59
C GLU A 94 12.87 4.67 -14.39
N SER A 95 12.34 4.28 -15.55
CA SER A 95 12.98 3.25 -16.37
C SER A 95 14.36 3.63 -16.92
N CYS A 96 14.66 4.93 -17.07
CA CYS A 96 15.98 5.38 -17.50
C CYS A 96 16.95 5.48 -16.33
N ALA A 97 16.48 5.87 -15.15
CA ALA A 97 17.27 5.88 -13.93
C ALA A 97 17.67 4.44 -13.52
N ASP A 98 16.74 3.49 -13.61
CA ASP A 98 16.96 2.08 -13.23
C ASP A 98 18.00 1.37 -14.08
N ARG A 99 18.21 1.82 -15.33
CA ARG A 99 19.23 1.23 -16.20
C ARG A 99 20.65 1.45 -15.69
N GLN A 100 20.90 2.40 -14.77
CA GLN A 100 22.20 2.69 -14.15
C GLN A 100 23.40 2.79 -15.13
N LEU A 101 23.15 3.01 -16.42
CA LEU A 101 24.16 3.12 -17.47
C LEU A 101 24.25 4.54 -18.04
N ILE A 102 23.34 5.42 -17.63
CA ILE A 102 23.23 6.78 -18.13
C ILE A 102 23.48 7.72 -16.96
N HIS A 103 24.41 8.67 -17.14
CA HIS A 103 24.65 9.74 -16.17
C HIS A 103 25.07 9.25 -14.77
N THR A 104 25.95 8.24 -14.73
CA THR A 104 26.36 7.48 -13.54
C THR A 104 27.25 8.23 -12.56
N HIS A 105 27.86 9.34 -12.98
CA HIS A 105 28.80 10.10 -12.18
C HIS A 105 28.16 11.20 -11.33
N HIS A 106 26.85 11.45 -11.49
CA HIS A 106 26.16 12.46 -10.71
C HIS A 106 25.05 11.86 -9.86
N VAL A 107 24.78 12.52 -8.73
CA VAL A 107 23.71 12.10 -7.83
C VAL A 107 22.35 12.51 -8.39
N MET A 108 21.43 11.55 -8.45
CA MET A 108 20.05 11.75 -8.86
C MET A 108 19.14 11.85 -7.63
N ALA A 109 18.31 12.89 -7.57
CA ALA A 109 17.24 13.02 -6.59
C ALA A 109 15.91 12.52 -7.16
N LYS A 110 15.23 11.69 -6.40
CA LYS A 110 13.86 11.23 -6.67
C LYS A 110 12.87 12.33 -6.27
N ILE A 111 12.05 12.75 -7.23
CA ILE A 111 11.00 13.78 -7.11
C ILE A 111 9.65 13.12 -7.35
#